data_AF-A0A8J7P631-F1
#
_entry.id   AF-A0A8J7P631-F1
#
_cell.length_a   1.000
_cell.length_b   1.000
_cell.length_c   1.000
_cell.angle_alpha   90.00
_cell.angle_beta   90.00
_cell.angle_gamma   90.00
#
_symmetry.space_group_name_H-M   'P 1'
#
loop_
_entity.id
_entity.type
_entity.pdbx_description
1 polymer ?
#
loop_
_entity_poly.entity_id
_entity_poly.type
_entity_poly.pdbx_seq_one_letter_code
_entity_poly.pdbx_strand_id
1 'polypeptide(L)'
;MSKQLSKEEQKIIGIVIAAMMIIATAIIISRQLFPFFLGGSILLFVIFSIVLIREMFFIHEGYLSSGDYLSKYIGIAFLVFLGGTILTWFIGYGIGGTPLGQASLEVYYGFTGFEQELEDSIDEIVEESCKSLSEENCALLRSTARTAKTMKEVKDFAGKLKKGKKVPEKFE
;
A
#
# COMPACT_ATOMS: atom_id res chain seq x y z
N MET A 1 16.04 14.98 29.30
CA MET A 1 15.52 16.34 29.08
C MET A 1 14.86 16.36 27.71
N SER A 2 13.58 15.98 27.63
CA SER A 2 12.84 15.97 26.36
C SER A 2 12.49 17.41 25.99
N LYS A 3 13.16 17.96 24.97
CA LYS A 3 12.67 19.17 24.30
C LYS A 3 11.31 18.80 23.69
N GLN A 4 10.23 19.17 24.37
CA GLN A 4 8.90 19.11 23.76
C GLN A 4 8.90 20.12 22.61
N LEU A 5 8.88 19.61 21.38
CA LEU A 5 8.69 20.40 20.16
C LEU A 5 7.43 21.28 20.31
N SER A 6 7.50 22.50 19.79
CA SER A 6 6.37 23.42 19.74
C SER A 6 5.21 22.79 18.97
N LYS A 7 3.96 23.16 19.30
CA LYS A 7 2.76 22.69 18.58
C LYS A 7 2.83 22.98 17.07
N GLU A 8 3.51 24.06 16.67
CA GLU A 8 3.72 24.37 15.26
C GLU A 8 4.74 23.44 14.60
N GLU A 9 5.83 23.11 15.29
CA GLU A 9 6.84 22.17 14.79
C GLU A 9 6.27 20.75 14.66
N GLN A 10 5.42 20.32 15.60
CA GLN A 10 4.71 19.03 15.51
C GLN A 10 3.78 18.97 14.29
N LYS A 11 3.09 20.07 13.97
CA LYS A 11 2.19 20.14 12.80
C LYS A 11 2.97 20.06 11.49
N ILE A 12 4.10 20.77 11.40
CA ILE A 12 4.98 20.74 10.22
C ILE A 12 5.57 19.33 10.03
N ILE A 13 6.07 18.71 11.09
CA ILE A 13 6.61 17.35 11.05
C ILE A 13 5.54 16.35 10.60
N GLY A 14 4.30 16.48 11.09
CA GLY A 14 3.18 15.63 10.66
C GLY A 14 2.89 15.71 9.16
N ILE A 15 2.93 16.92 8.58
CA ILE A 15 2.74 17.13 7.14
C ILE A 15 3.88 16.50 6.33
N VAL A 16 5.12 16.68 6.79
CA VAL A 16 6.30 16.12 6.11
C VAL A 16 6.25 14.59 6.12
N ILE A 17 5.93 13.97 7.26
CA ILE A 17 5.79 12.51 7.36
C ILE A 17 4.67 12.02 6.44
N ALA A 18 3.50 12.68 6.44
CA ALA A 18 2.39 12.31 5.55
C ALA A 18 2.80 12.39 4.07
N ALA A 19 3.51 13.44 3.66
CA ALA A 19 4.02 13.56 2.30
C ALA A 19 5.01 12.43 1.96
N MET A 20 5.92 12.08 2.88
CA MET A 20 6.86 10.97 2.71
C MET A 20 6.14 9.62 2.58
N MET A 21 5.08 9.37 3.37
CA MET A 21 4.27 8.16 3.26
C MET A 21 3.57 8.04 1.89
N ILE A 22 3.03 9.15 1.37
CA ILE A 22 2.39 9.17 0.04
C ILE A 22 3.43 8.86 -1.06
N ILE A 23 4.61 9.48 -0.98
CA ILE A 23 5.69 9.26 -1.95
C ILE A 23 6.15 7.79 -1.90
N ALA A 24 6.39 7.24 -0.71
CA ALA A 24 6.78 5.85 -0.52
C ALA A 24 5.74 4.87 -1.07
N THR A 25 4.46 5.11 -0.78
CA THR A 25 3.35 4.30 -1.29
C THR A 25 3.30 4.34 -2.82
N ALA A 26 3.44 5.53 -3.42
CA ALA A 26 3.48 5.69 -4.87
C ALA A 26 4.66 4.94 -5.51
N ILE A 27 5.84 4.95 -4.88
CA ILE A 27 7.01 4.18 -5.31
C ILE A 27 6.74 2.68 -5.26
N ILE A 28 6.20 2.17 -4.15
CA ILE A 28 5.92 0.74 -3.96
C ILE A 28 4.91 0.26 -5.00
N ILE A 29 3.77 0.95 -5.13
CA ILE A 29 2.73 0.62 -6.13
C ILE A 29 3.33 0.65 -7.54
N SER A 30 4.12 1.68 -7.86
CA SER A 30 4.75 1.80 -9.18
C SER A 30 5.70 0.65 -9.48
N ARG A 31 6.50 0.20 -8.50
CA ARG A 31 7.38 -0.97 -8.67
C ARG A 31 6.61 -2.27 -8.90
N GLN A 32 5.46 -2.44 -8.26
CA GLN A 32 4.60 -3.62 -8.47
C GLN A 32 3.87 -3.58 -9.81
N LEU A 33 3.43 -2.40 -10.26
CA LEU A 33 2.74 -2.23 -11.54
C LEU A 33 3.69 -2.28 -12.74
N PHE A 34 4.95 -1.89 -12.57
CA PHE A 34 5.96 -1.88 -13.63
C PHE A 34 6.05 -3.22 -14.42
N PRO A 35 6.21 -4.40 -13.80
CA PRO A 35 6.27 -5.66 -14.54
C PRO A 35 4.98 -5.97 -15.29
N PHE A 36 3.81 -5.57 -14.77
CA PHE A 36 2.53 -5.75 -15.45
C PHE A 36 2.47 -4.91 -16.73
N PHE A 37 2.80 -3.62 -16.64
CA PHE A 37 2.83 -2.74 -17.81
C PHE A 37 3.90 -3.13 -18.81
N LEU A 38 5.08 -3.54 -18.35
CA LEU A 38 6.17 -4.01 -19.21
C LEU A 38 5.77 -5.28 -19.96
N GLY A 39 5.24 -6.28 -19.26
CA GLY A 39 4.76 -7.52 -19.88
C GLY A 39 3.63 -7.26 -20.88
N GLY A 40 2.66 -6.42 -20.52
CA GLY A 40 1.58 -6.01 -21.42
C GLY A 40 2.09 -5.27 -22.65
N SER A 41 3.09 -4.39 -22.51
CA SER A 41 3.72 -3.69 -23.64
C SER A 41 4.41 -4.67 -24.60
N ILE A 42 5.14 -5.66 -24.09
CA ILE A 42 5.78 -6.69 -24.92
C ILE A 42 4.73 -7.52 -25.66
N LEU A 43 3.69 -7.98 -24.96
CA LEU A 43 2.63 -8.77 -25.55
C LEU A 43 1.88 -7.99 -26.65
N LEU A 44 1.52 -6.74 -26.36
CA LEU A 44 0.85 -5.87 -27.32
C LEU A 44 1.75 -5.53 -28.51
N PHE A 45 3.05 -5.37 -28.30
CA PHE A 45 4.00 -5.19 -29.39
C PHE A 45 4.01 -6.39 -30.36
N VAL A 46 4.02 -7.62 -29.83
CA VAL A 46 3.97 -8.84 -30.64
C VAL A 46 2.65 -8.94 -31.41
N ILE A 47 1.52 -8.73 -30.74
CA ILE A 47 0.19 -8.76 -31.37
C ILE A 47 0.08 -7.68 -32.46
N PHE A 48 0.53 -6.46 -32.15
CA PHE A 48 0.53 -5.35 -33.09
C PHE A 48 1.39 -5.66 -34.33
N SER A 49 2.57 -6.25 -34.13
CA SER A 49 3.46 -6.66 -35.23
C SER A 49 2.80 -7.70 -36.15
N ILE A 50 2.11 -8.70 -35.58
CA ILE A 50 1.38 -9.71 -36.36
C ILE A 50 0.26 -9.06 -37.17
N VAL A 51 -0.50 -8.16 -36.56
CA VAL A 51 -1.61 -7.46 -37.24
C VAL A 51 -1.07 -6.58 -38.37
N LEU A 52 0.01 -5.83 -38.15
CA LEU A 52 0.64 -5.02 -39.19
C LEU A 52 1.20 -5.86 -40.34
N ILE A 53 1.85 -7.00 -40.06
CA ILE A 53 2.34 -7.91 -41.09
C ILE A 53 1.15 -8.45 -41.89
N ARG A 54 0.08 -8.90 -41.23
CA ARG A 54 -1.12 -9.38 -41.91
C ARG A 54 -1.74 -8.30 -42.79
N GLU A 55 -1.84 -7.07 -42.29
CA GLU A 55 -2.31 -5.94 -43.10
C GLU A 55 -1.40 -5.74 -44.31
N MET A 56 -0.08 -5.60 -44.15
CA MET A 56 0.84 -5.35 -45.27
C MET A 56 0.81 -6.42 -46.39
N PHE A 57 0.64 -7.71 -46.05
CA PHE A 57 0.69 -8.79 -47.05
C PHE A 57 -0.68 -9.21 -47.63
N PHE A 58 -1.80 -8.98 -46.91
CA PHE A 58 -3.13 -9.45 -47.32
C PHE A 58 -4.11 -8.32 -47.73
N ILE A 59 -3.62 -7.09 -47.95
CA ILE A 59 -4.39 -5.92 -48.43
C ILE A 59 -5.22 -6.20 -49.71
N HIS A 60 -4.89 -7.21 -50.51
CA HIS A 60 -5.54 -7.47 -51.81
C HIS A 60 -6.85 -8.25 -51.77
N GLU A 61 -7.20 -8.88 -50.64
CA GLU A 61 -8.43 -9.66 -50.52
C GLU A 61 -9.46 -8.91 -49.66
N GLY A 62 -10.19 -7.96 -50.23
CA GLY A 62 -11.58 -7.53 -49.91
C GLY A 62 -12.13 -7.44 -48.47
N TYR A 63 -11.36 -7.72 -47.41
CA TYR A 63 -11.77 -7.82 -46.00
C TYR A 63 -11.72 -6.46 -45.28
N LEU A 64 -11.80 -5.38 -46.06
CA LEU A 64 -11.49 -4.01 -45.66
C LEU A 64 -12.55 -3.33 -44.77
N SER A 65 -13.60 -4.04 -44.33
CA SER A 65 -14.66 -3.42 -43.51
C SER A 65 -14.60 -3.75 -42.01
N SER A 66 -13.84 -4.77 -41.59
CA SER A 66 -13.77 -5.19 -40.16
C SER A 66 -12.37 -5.08 -39.53
N GLY A 67 -11.31 -4.97 -40.34
CA GLY A 67 -9.91 -4.91 -39.87
C GLY A 67 -9.37 -3.50 -39.60
N ASP A 68 -9.92 -2.46 -40.24
CA ASP A 68 -9.31 -1.12 -40.30
C ASP A 68 -9.28 -0.33 -38.98
N TYR A 69 -10.00 -0.83 -37.96
CA TYR A 69 -9.96 -0.28 -36.61
C TYR A 69 -9.14 -1.15 -35.64
N LEU A 70 -8.88 -2.42 -35.97
CA LEU A 70 -8.25 -3.37 -35.05
C LEU A 70 -6.78 -2.99 -34.81
N SER A 71 -6.01 -2.70 -35.85
CA SER A 71 -4.63 -2.20 -35.73
C SER A 71 -4.57 -0.89 -34.97
N LYS A 72 -5.50 0.03 -35.22
CA LYS A 72 -5.60 1.31 -34.49
C LYS A 72 -5.85 1.09 -33.00
N TYR A 73 -6.81 0.24 -32.62
CA TYR A 73 -7.11 -0.05 -31.21
C TYR A 73 -5.94 -0.74 -30.50
N ILE A 74 -5.29 -1.70 -31.16
CA ILE A 74 -4.12 -2.39 -30.60
C ILE A 74 -2.95 -1.41 -30.47
N GLY A 75 -2.76 -0.50 -31.44
CA GLY A 75 -1.76 0.56 -31.36
C GLY A 75 -2.01 1.53 -30.21
N ILE A 76 -3.25 1.97 -30.01
CA ILE A 76 -3.63 2.82 -28.85
C ILE A 76 -3.38 2.07 -27.53
N ALA A 77 -3.81 0.81 -27.44
CA ALA A 77 -3.56 -0.01 -26.26
C ALA A 77 -2.05 -0.15 -25.99
N PHE A 78 -1.25 -0.40 -27.02
CA PHE A 78 0.20 -0.48 -26.91
C PHE A 78 0.80 0.82 -26.37
N LEU A 79 0.38 1.99 -26.88
CA LEU A 79 0.86 3.29 -26.41
C LEU A 79 0.47 3.56 -24.95
N VAL A 80 -0.74 3.16 -24.53
CA VAL A 80 -1.17 3.28 -23.12
C VAL A 80 -0.31 2.40 -22.23
N PHE A 81 -0.04 1.16 -22.62
CA PHE A 81 0.80 0.25 -21.86
C PHE A 81 2.25 0.73 -21.79
N LEU A 82 2.80 1.22 -22.92
CA LEU A 82 4.15 1.76 -22.99
C LEU A 82 4.31 3.03 -22.14
N GLY A 83 3.32 3.94 -22.22
CA GLY A 83 3.26 5.13 -21.36
C GLY A 83 3.17 4.75 -19.88
N GLY A 84 2.36 3.73 -19.54
CA GLY A 84 2.29 3.15 -18.21
C GLY A 84 3.62 2.57 -17.74
N THR A 85 4.34 1.85 -18.60
CA THR A 85 5.70 1.34 -18.31
C THR A 85 6.66 2.47 -18.00
N ILE A 86 6.69 3.52 -18.81
CA ILE A 86 7.59 4.67 -18.60
C ILE A 86 7.24 5.39 -17.29
N LEU A 87 5.96 5.63 -17.02
CA LEU A 87 5.51 6.36 -15.83
C LEU A 87 5.78 5.55 -14.55
N THR A 88 5.43 4.27 -14.53
CA THR A 88 5.71 3.39 -13.39
C THR A 88 7.21 3.18 -13.18
N TRP A 89 8.00 3.12 -14.25
CA TRP A 89 9.45 3.09 -14.14
C TRP A 89 10.01 4.38 -13.53
N PHE A 90 9.55 5.53 -14.02
CA PHE A 90 10.01 6.84 -13.56
C PHE A 90 9.71 7.05 -12.07
N ILE A 91 8.51 6.69 -11.61
CA ILE A 91 8.14 6.82 -10.20
C ILE A 91 8.87 5.76 -9.35
N GLY A 92 8.82 4.50 -9.76
CA GLY A 92 9.34 3.37 -8.98
C GLY A 92 10.87 3.34 -8.85
N TYR A 93 11.58 3.58 -9.96
CA TYR A 93 13.05 3.49 -10.02
C TYR A 93 13.72 4.85 -10.19
N GLY A 94 13.09 5.80 -10.88
CA GLY A 94 13.59 7.17 -10.97
C GLY A 94 13.48 7.89 -9.62
N ILE A 95 12.27 8.29 -9.23
CA ILE A 95 12.01 8.97 -7.95
C ILE A 95 12.41 8.07 -6.79
N GLY A 96 11.99 6.80 -6.81
CA GLY A 96 12.34 5.82 -5.77
C GLY A 96 13.82 5.46 -5.67
N GLY A 97 14.64 5.80 -6.68
CA GLY A 97 16.10 5.65 -6.65
C GLY A 97 16.84 6.88 -6.10
N THR A 98 16.17 8.02 -5.97
CA THR A 98 16.77 9.24 -5.41
C THR A 98 16.95 9.16 -3.88
N PRO A 99 17.84 9.98 -3.29
CA PRO A 99 17.98 10.06 -1.83
C PRO A 99 16.66 10.38 -1.11
N LEU A 100 15.82 11.24 -1.69
CA LEU A 100 14.50 11.56 -1.15
C LEU A 100 13.56 10.36 -1.19
N GLY A 101 13.56 9.61 -2.31
CA GLY A 101 12.78 8.39 -2.46
C GLY A 101 13.18 7.31 -1.47
N GLN A 102 14.48 7.08 -1.29
CA GLN A 102 14.99 6.12 -0.32
C GLN A 102 14.64 6.51 1.12
N ALA A 103 14.81 7.78 1.50
CA ALA A 103 14.41 8.28 2.81
C ALA A 103 12.90 8.11 3.06
N SER A 104 12.07 8.35 2.05
CA SER A 104 10.62 8.13 2.17
C SER A 104 10.26 6.66 2.38
N LEU A 105 10.94 5.74 1.70
CA LEU A 105 10.76 4.30 1.89
C LEU A 105 11.22 3.86 3.28
N GLU A 106 12.34 4.38 3.77
CA GLU A 106 12.84 4.07 5.12
C GLU A 106 11.87 4.53 6.20
N VAL A 107 11.31 5.74 6.07
CA VAL A 107 10.24 6.22 6.95
C VAL A 107 9.04 5.31 6.87
N TYR A 108 8.59 4.95 5.66
CA TYR A 108 7.45 4.06 5.46
C TYR A 108 7.64 2.69 6.13
N TYR A 109 8.77 2.02 5.89
CA TYR A 109 9.06 0.72 6.50
C TYR A 109 9.32 0.83 8.01
N GLY A 110 9.87 1.94 8.49
CA GLY A 110 10.03 2.19 9.91
C GLY A 110 8.68 2.33 10.63
N PHE A 111 7.69 2.97 9.99
CA PHE A 111 6.34 3.08 10.55
C PHE A 111 5.55 1.77 10.43
N THR A 112 5.54 1.12 9.27
CA THR A 112 4.77 -0.12 9.08
C THR A 112 5.38 -1.30 9.82
N GLY A 113 6.71 -1.37 9.92
CA GLY A 113 7.41 -2.38 10.74
C GLY A 113 7.14 -2.20 12.23
N PHE A 114 7.14 -0.96 12.72
CA PHE A 114 6.75 -0.67 14.10
C PHE A 114 5.28 -1.01 14.37
N GLU A 115 4.39 -0.75 13.42
CA GLU A 115 2.96 -1.10 13.52
C GLU A 115 2.77 -2.63 13.61
N GLN A 116 3.52 -3.39 12.82
CA GLN A 116 3.48 -4.85 12.83
C GLN A 116 4.06 -5.45 14.13
N GLU A 117 5.19 -4.94 14.61
CA GLU A 117 5.74 -5.35 15.93
C GLU A 117 4.81 -4.98 17.09
N LEU A 118 4.09 -3.85 16.98
CA LEU A 118 3.11 -3.42 17.96
C LEU A 118 1.88 -4.34 17.96
N GLU A 119 1.37 -4.74 16.79
CA GLU A 119 0.29 -5.72 16.66
C GLU A 119 0.69 -7.07 17.27
N ASP A 120 1.87 -7.58 16.93
CA ASP A 120 2.38 -8.85 17.48
C ASP A 120 2.54 -8.79 19.02
N SER A 121 3.06 -7.68 19.54
CA SER A 121 3.22 -7.47 20.99
C SER A 121 1.87 -7.33 21.71
N ILE A 122 0.89 -6.69 21.08
CA ILE A 122 -0.46 -6.55 21.61
C ILE A 122 -1.12 -7.94 21.70
N ASP A 123 -1.00 -8.75 20.65
CA ASP A 123 -1.56 -10.10 20.62
C ASP A 123 -0.92 -11.00 21.68
N GLU A 124 0.39 -10.93 21.88
CA GLU A 124 1.10 -11.68 22.94
C GLU A 124 0.58 -11.30 24.34
N ILE A 125 0.42 -10.00 24.62
CA ILE A 125 -0.09 -9.51 25.90
C ILE A 125 -1.55 -9.88 26.12
N VAL A 126 -2.35 -9.84 25.05
CA VAL A 126 -3.77 -10.24 25.10
C VAL A 126 -3.87 -11.72 25.38
N GLU A 127 -3.06 -12.55 24.74
CA GLU A 127 -3.04 -14.00 24.95
C GLU A 127 -2.56 -14.36 26.36
N GLU A 128 -1.49 -13.73 26.85
CA GLU A 128 -1.01 -13.90 28.23
C GLU A 128 -2.06 -13.44 29.26
N SER A 129 -2.74 -12.32 28.99
CA SER A 129 -3.80 -11.81 29.87
C SER A 129 -5.04 -12.70 29.85
N CYS A 130 -5.41 -13.25 28.70
CA CYS A 130 -6.52 -14.16 28.52
C CYS A 130 -6.37 -15.47 29.29
N LYS A 131 -5.14 -15.97 29.52
CA LYS A 131 -4.89 -17.15 30.38
C LYS A 131 -5.40 -17.00 31.82
N SER A 132 -5.58 -15.76 32.27
CA SER A 132 -6.02 -15.42 33.64
C SER A 132 -7.42 -14.82 33.72
N LEU A 133 -8.14 -14.75 32.60
CA LEU A 133 -9.48 -14.15 32.50
C LEU A 133 -10.51 -15.22 32.08
N SER A 134 -11.78 -15.01 32.40
CA SER A 134 -12.87 -15.81 31.84
C SER A 134 -13.02 -15.59 30.33
N GLU A 135 -13.57 -16.57 29.60
CA GLU A 135 -13.71 -16.50 28.13
C GLU A 135 -14.43 -15.25 27.64
N GLU A 136 -15.48 -14.79 28.35
CA GLU A 136 -16.20 -13.54 28.03
C GLU A 136 -15.31 -12.29 28.16
N ASN A 137 -14.50 -12.20 29.22
CA ASN A 137 -13.59 -11.08 29.44
C ASN A 137 -12.40 -11.13 28.46
N CYS A 138 -11.98 -12.32 28.06
CA CYS A 138 -10.97 -12.50 27.02
C CYS A 138 -11.48 -12.05 25.65
N ALA A 139 -12.72 -12.39 25.29
CA ALA A 139 -13.34 -11.93 24.04
C ALA A 139 -13.44 -10.39 23.99
N LEU A 140 -13.78 -9.77 25.12
CA LEU A 140 -13.84 -8.30 25.25
C LEU A 140 -12.46 -7.64 25.15
N LEU A 141 -11.43 -8.26 25.74
CA LEU A 141 -10.05 -7.77 25.66
C LEU A 141 -9.51 -7.87 24.22
N ARG A 142 -9.79 -8.97 23.51
CA ARG A 142 -9.42 -9.15 22.10
C ARG A 142 -10.10 -8.13 21.18
N SER A 143 -11.39 -7.85 21.38
CA SER A 143 -12.06 -6.84 20.55
C SER A 143 -11.51 -5.45 20.80
N THR A 144 -11.18 -5.13 22.05
CA THR A 144 -10.62 -3.84 22.45
C THR A 144 -9.18 -3.66 21.95
N ALA A 145 -8.38 -4.73 21.99
CA ALA A 145 -7.02 -4.75 21.45
C ALA A 145 -6.97 -4.49 19.95
N ARG A 146 -7.91 -5.06 19.17
CA ARG A 146 -8.04 -4.79 17.73
C ARG A 146 -8.41 -3.34 17.39
N THR A 147 -8.95 -2.59 18.34
CA THR A 147 -9.32 -1.17 18.17
C THR A 147 -8.35 -0.20 18.87
N ALA A 148 -7.40 -0.72 19.64
CA ALA A 148 -6.50 0.10 20.44
C ALA A 148 -5.38 0.68 19.56
N LYS A 149 -5.12 1.98 19.71
CA LYS A 149 -4.05 2.66 18.97
C LYS A 149 -2.71 2.57 19.66
N THR A 150 -2.69 2.16 20.94
CA THR A 150 -1.45 2.06 21.72
C THR A 150 -1.43 0.87 22.69
N MET A 151 -0.25 0.28 22.88
CA MET A 151 0.06 -0.75 23.89
C MET A 151 -0.37 -0.38 25.33
N LYS A 152 -0.37 0.91 25.66
CA LYS A 152 -0.74 1.41 26.99
C LYS A 152 -2.24 1.26 27.24
N GLU A 153 -3.07 1.48 26.23
CA GLU A 153 -4.53 1.30 26.31
C GLU A 153 -4.88 -0.17 26.56
N VAL A 154 -4.21 -1.10 25.88
CA VAL A 154 -4.42 -2.55 26.05
C VAL A 154 -4.03 -3.01 27.45
N LYS A 155 -2.86 -2.60 27.97
CA LYS A 155 -2.41 -2.95 29.33
C LYS A 155 -3.31 -2.37 30.43
N ASP A 156 -3.74 -1.12 30.29
CA ASP A 156 -4.65 -0.48 31.26
C ASP A 156 -6.03 -1.14 31.26
N PHE A 157 -6.54 -1.55 30.10
CA PHE A 157 -7.82 -2.25 29.97
C PHE A 157 -7.76 -3.68 30.53
N ALA A 158 -6.71 -4.44 30.21
CA ALA A 158 -6.45 -5.75 30.79
C ALA A 158 -6.36 -5.69 32.32
N GLY A 159 -5.70 -4.66 32.86
CA GLY A 159 -5.62 -4.42 34.31
C GLY A 159 -6.96 -4.09 34.96
N LYS A 160 -7.88 -3.42 34.25
CA LYS A 160 -9.25 -3.14 34.74
C LYS A 160 -10.11 -4.41 34.76
N LEU A 161 -10.03 -5.23 33.73
CA LEU A 161 -10.73 -6.52 33.64
C LEU A 161 -10.27 -7.50 34.74
N LYS A 162 -8.95 -7.62 34.98
CA LYS A 162 -8.40 -8.45 36.08
C LYS A 162 -8.85 -8.00 37.47
N LYS A 163 -9.14 -6.71 37.66
CA LYS A 163 -9.52 -6.14 38.97
C LYS A 163 -11.03 -6.13 39.21
N GLY A 164 -11.85 -6.68 38.30
CA GLY A 164 -13.32 -6.74 38.44
C GLY A 164 -13.99 -5.37 38.60
N LYS A 165 -13.30 -4.26 38.27
CA LYS A 165 -13.89 -2.92 38.32
C LYS A 165 -14.73 -2.73 37.08
N LYS A 166 -16.04 -2.46 37.27
CA LYS A 166 -17.01 -2.13 36.22
C LYS A 166 -16.36 -1.24 35.15
N VAL A 167 -16.13 -1.84 33.99
CA VAL A 167 -15.78 -1.15 32.77
C VAL A 167 -17.01 -0.34 32.38
N PRO A 168 -16.92 0.97 32.08
CA PRO A 168 -18.05 1.69 31.54
C PRO A 168 -18.41 1.07 30.18
N GLU A 169 -19.61 0.52 30.09
CA GLU A 169 -20.22 0.16 28.82
C GLU A 169 -20.38 1.45 28.01
N LYS A 170 -19.65 1.53 26.89
CA LYS A 170 -19.57 2.62 25.90
C LYS A 170 -18.49 3.67 26.16
N PHE A 171 -17.52 3.67 25.25
CA PHE A 171 -16.83 4.88 24.82
C PHE A 171 -17.51 5.32 23.52
N GLU A 172 -18.37 6.35 23.60
CA GLU A 172 -18.71 7.20 22.44
C GLU A 172 -17.55 8.16 22.15
#